data_AF-A0A2N5KH45-F1
#
_entry.id   AF-A0A2N5KH45-F1
#
_cell.length_a   1.000
_cell.length_b   1.000
_cell.length_c   1.000
_cell.angle_alpha   90.00
_cell.angle_beta   90.00
_cell.angle_gamma   90.00
#
_symmetry.space_group_name_H-M   'P 1'
#
loop_
_entity.id
_entity.type
_entity.pdbx_description
1 polymer ?
#
loop_
_entity_poly.entity_id
_entity_poly.type
_entity_poly.pdbx_seq_one_letter_code
_entity_poly.pdbx_strand_id
1 'polypeptide(L)'
;MLVARSGLARDLTRLGLAPGGVAMVHCRMSALGRVVGGAETVVRALLDTLGPGGTLMAYTGWQDEPPDDLDALDDETRRIYLEEHPAYDPRVALSRREHGRVAEALRTWPGARHSLHPEAGVAAVGPLAEVLTASHPYDDAYGAGTPYARIVELGGQVAVLGAPLETVTLVHHAEAIAEVSGKRRVSYGSPVIEGGERIWRTFSDIDTADGAFPYERILGDEDYIEYVARSALAAGRGRSGPVGEGTAHLFDARGLVEHAVGWMERNFASGDLKNLG
;
A
#
# COMPACT_ATOMS: atom_id res chain seq x y z
N MET A 1 19.18 6.54 20.39
CA MET A 1 18.35 6.70 21.61
C MET A 1 17.46 5.46 21.81
N LEU A 2 16.93 5.22 23.01
CA LEU A 2 15.91 4.17 23.20
C LEU A 2 14.52 4.79 22.97
N VAL A 3 13.69 4.13 22.18
CA VAL A 3 12.36 4.62 21.78
C VAL A 3 11.29 3.74 22.42
N ALA A 4 10.39 4.36 23.19
CA ALA A 4 9.35 3.68 23.95
C ALA A 4 7.97 3.82 23.30
N ARG A 5 7.08 2.84 23.55
CA ARG A 5 5.67 2.83 23.09
C ARG A 5 4.94 4.15 23.36
N SER A 6 5.04 4.67 24.59
CA SER A 6 4.39 5.92 24.99
C SER A 6 4.97 7.17 24.34
N GLY A 7 6.25 7.12 23.93
CA GLY A 7 6.87 8.17 23.12
C GLY A 7 6.28 8.19 21.72
N LEU A 8 6.26 7.04 21.05
CA LEU A 8 5.65 6.89 19.72
C LEU A 8 4.18 7.33 19.72
N ALA A 9 3.36 6.88 20.67
CA ALA A 9 1.95 7.27 20.75
C ALA A 9 1.75 8.78 20.96
N ARG A 10 2.63 9.41 21.74
CA ARG A 10 2.61 10.87 21.94
C ARG A 10 2.97 11.61 20.66
N ASP A 11 3.99 11.14 19.95
CA ASP A 11 4.44 11.72 18.68
C ASP A 11 3.34 11.61 17.61
N LEU A 12 2.71 10.43 17.49
CA LEU A 12 1.58 10.19 16.58
C LEU A 12 0.36 11.06 16.91
N THR A 13 0.01 11.19 18.19
CA THR A 13 -1.05 12.11 18.65
C THR A 13 -0.74 13.55 18.26
N ARG A 14 0.50 14.01 18.45
CA ARG A 14 0.93 15.37 18.07
C ARG A 14 0.93 15.61 16.57
N LEU A 15 1.32 14.58 15.80
CA LEU A 15 1.22 14.59 14.35
C LEU A 15 -0.25 14.62 13.88
N GLY A 16 -1.17 14.21 14.77
CA GLY A 16 -2.61 14.32 14.62
C GLY A 16 -3.24 13.10 13.97
N LEU A 17 -2.71 11.91 14.26
CA LEU A 17 -3.39 10.64 14.02
C LEU A 17 -4.70 10.63 14.81
N ALA A 18 -5.83 10.43 14.13
CA ALA A 18 -7.16 10.66 14.68
C ALA A 18 -7.65 9.47 15.51
N PRO A 19 -7.99 9.67 16.81
CA PRO A 19 -8.67 8.65 17.59
C PRO A 19 -10.00 8.25 16.94
N GLY A 20 -10.30 6.95 16.92
CA GLY A 20 -11.47 6.38 16.26
C GLY A 20 -11.38 6.32 14.73
N GLY A 21 -10.31 6.84 14.13
CA GLY A 21 -10.13 6.89 12.68
C GLY A 21 -9.61 5.59 12.06
N VAL A 22 -9.44 5.62 10.75
CA VAL A 22 -8.75 4.58 9.97
C VAL A 22 -7.38 5.08 9.57
N ALA A 23 -6.33 4.28 9.70
CA ALA A 23 -5.01 4.63 9.23
C ALA A 23 -4.33 3.50 8.47
N MET A 24 -3.71 3.82 7.35
CA MET A 24 -2.75 2.96 6.65
C MET A 24 -1.33 3.30 7.11
N VAL A 25 -0.49 2.30 7.37
CA VAL A 25 0.90 2.52 7.81
C VAL A 25 1.95 2.03 6.82
N HIS A 26 2.94 2.87 6.57
CA HIS A 26 4.25 2.52 5.99
C HIS A 26 5.32 2.81 7.04
N CYS A 27 6.28 1.90 7.26
CA CYS A 27 7.23 2.06 8.35
C CYS A 27 8.62 1.52 8.05
N ARG A 28 9.62 2.40 8.14
CA ARG A 28 11.03 2.01 8.16
C ARG A 28 11.54 1.96 9.60
N MET A 29 11.52 0.78 10.20
CA MET A 29 11.88 0.56 11.60
C MET A 29 13.24 1.15 12.00
N SER A 30 14.24 1.08 11.12
CA SER A 30 15.59 1.58 11.42
C SER A 30 15.66 3.10 11.56
N ALA A 31 14.74 3.84 10.93
CA ALA A 31 14.67 5.30 11.04
C ALA A 31 14.07 5.77 12.37
N LEU A 32 13.31 4.91 13.07
CA LEU A 32 12.68 5.26 14.34
C LEU A 32 13.66 5.25 15.52
N GLY A 33 14.87 4.73 15.35
CA GLY A 33 15.82 4.46 16.42
C GLY A 33 15.66 3.06 17.02
N ARG A 34 16.16 2.85 18.25
CA ARG A 34 16.05 1.54 18.93
C ARG A 34 14.71 1.43 19.65
N VAL A 35 13.69 0.96 18.94
CA VAL A 35 12.35 0.71 19.51
C VAL A 35 12.37 -0.49 20.44
N VAL A 36 12.08 -0.25 21.72
CA VAL A 36 11.93 -1.32 22.72
C VAL A 36 10.76 -2.21 22.31
N GLY A 37 10.99 -3.51 22.10
CA GLY A 37 9.96 -4.46 21.61
C GLY A 37 9.77 -4.46 20.08
N GLY A 38 10.53 -3.67 19.33
CA GLY A 38 10.52 -3.72 17.87
C GLY A 38 9.17 -3.38 17.23
N ALA A 39 8.80 -4.12 16.17
CA ALA A 39 7.61 -3.84 15.35
C ALA A 39 6.30 -3.96 16.15
N GLU A 40 6.22 -4.91 17.09
CA GLU A 40 5.06 -5.05 17.97
C GLU A 40 4.76 -3.74 18.72
N THR A 41 5.79 -3.08 19.24
CA THR A 41 5.64 -1.80 19.94
C THR A 41 5.12 -0.69 19.03
N VAL A 42 5.49 -0.68 17.75
CA VAL A 42 4.97 0.28 16.78
C VAL A 42 3.49 0.03 16.51
N VAL A 43 3.09 -1.22 16.25
CA VAL A 43 1.69 -1.60 16.07
C VAL A 43 0.86 -1.21 17.30
N ARG A 44 1.35 -1.52 18.51
CA ARG A 44 0.68 -1.15 19.75
C ARG A 44 0.55 0.36 19.93
N ALA A 45 1.58 1.15 19.60
CA ALA A 45 1.53 2.60 19.71
C ALA A 45 0.51 3.22 18.72
N LEU A 46 0.43 2.68 17.50
CA LEU A 46 -0.59 3.08 16.52
C LEU A 46 -2.00 2.75 17.03
N LEU A 47 -2.23 1.51 17.48
CA LEU A 47 -3.51 1.09 18.05
C LEU A 47 -3.89 1.87 19.31
N ASP A 48 -2.94 2.22 20.18
CA ASP A 48 -3.20 3.08 21.35
C ASP A 48 -3.66 4.48 20.95
N THR A 49 -3.04 5.04 19.91
CA THR A 49 -3.36 6.39 19.41
C THR A 49 -4.72 6.42 18.72
N LEU A 50 -5.03 5.38 17.94
CA LEU A 50 -6.32 5.17 17.31
C LEU A 50 -7.42 4.83 18.34
N GLY A 51 -7.07 4.21 19.46
CA GLY A 51 -8.01 3.78 20.48
C GLY A 51 -8.94 2.63 20.01
N PRO A 52 -9.89 2.21 20.87
CA PRO A 52 -10.72 1.02 20.61
C PRO A 52 -11.68 1.15 19.42
N GLY A 53 -11.98 2.38 18.99
CA GLY A 53 -12.83 2.65 17.83
C GLY A 53 -12.07 2.70 16.50
N GLY A 54 -10.74 2.78 16.54
CA GLY A 54 -9.95 2.98 15.33
C GLY A 54 -9.50 1.68 14.67
N THR A 55 -9.10 1.79 13.39
CA THR A 55 -8.69 0.65 12.56
C THR A 55 -7.36 0.94 11.89
N LEU A 56 -6.41 0.02 12.03
CA LEU A 56 -5.09 0.10 11.41
C LEU A 56 -5.02 -0.85 10.22
N MET A 57 -4.47 -0.39 9.11
CA MET A 57 -4.27 -1.13 7.85
C MET A 57 -2.81 -1.06 7.41
N ALA A 58 -2.30 -2.09 6.75
CA ALA A 58 -0.99 -2.07 6.10
C ALA A 58 -1.04 -2.82 4.77
N TYR A 59 -0.27 -2.34 3.80
CA TYR A 59 0.01 -3.06 2.56
C TYR A 59 0.95 -4.24 2.86
N THR A 60 0.61 -5.43 2.39
CA THR A 60 1.37 -6.66 2.68
C THR A 60 1.97 -7.29 1.43
N GLY A 61 1.18 -7.43 0.36
CA GLY A 61 1.50 -8.30 -0.77
C GLY A 61 1.90 -9.72 -0.37
N TRP A 62 2.67 -10.39 -1.22
CA TRP A 62 3.15 -11.75 -1.01
C TRP A 62 4.64 -11.88 -1.32
N GLN A 63 5.44 -12.26 -0.32
CA GLN A 63 6.90 -12.41 -0.45
C GLN A 63 7.33 -13.51 -1.40
N ASP A 64 6.56 -14.59 -1.47
CA ASP A 64 6.90 -15.81 -2.20
C ASP A 64 5.93 -16.00 -3.37
N GLU A 65 5.60 -14.91 -4.05
CA GLU A 65 4.78 -14.92 -5.27
C GLU A 65 5.54 -15.54 -6.45
N PRO A 66 4.85 -16.09 -7.46
CA PRO A 66 5.52 -16.59 -8.65
C PRO A 66 6.14 -15.46 -9.48
N PRO A 67 7.12 -15.75 -10.35
CA PRO A 67 7.63 -14.78 -11.32
C PRO A 67 6.51 -14.20 -12.20
N ASP A 68 6.59 -12.90 -12.51
CA ASP A 68 5.58 -12.21 -13.32
C ASP A 68 5.41 -12.82 -14.71
N ASP A 69 6.53 -13.19 -15.35
CA ASP A 69 6.57 -13.82 -16.66
C ASP A 69 7.05 -15.27 -16.57
N LEU A 70 6.09 -16.20 -16.40
CA LEU A 70 6.36 -17.64 -16.42
C LEU A 70 6.76 -18.16 -17.81
N ASP A 71 6.42 -17.46 -18.88
CA ASP A 71 6.73 -17.89 -20.25
C ASP A 71 8.18 -17.57 -20.63
N ALA A 72 8.86 -16.71 -19.86
CA ALA A 72 10.30 -16.48 -19.94
C ALA A 72 11.15 -17.61 -19.32
N LEU A 73 10.53 -18.56 -18.60
CA LEU A 73 11.21 -19.70 -17.96
C LEU A 73 11.35 -20.88 -18.93
N ASP A 74 12.29 -21.78 -18.67
CA ASP A 74 12.36 -23.06 -19.39
C ASP A 74 11.16 -23.97 -19.07
N ASP A 75 10.87 -24.92 -19.97
CA ASP A 75 9.69 -25.79 -19.87
C ASP A 75 9.60 -26.58 -18.56
N GLU A 76 10.73 -27.04 -18.02
CA GLU A 76 10.74 -27.82 -16.78
C GLU A 76 10.44 -26.94 -15.57
N THR A 77 11.12 -25.81 -15.46
CA THR A 77 10.90 -24.82 -14.39
C THR A 77 9.47 -24.28 -14.43
N ARG A 78 8.97 -23.92 -15.62
CA ARG A 78 7.60 -23.44 -15.82
C ARG A 78 6.57 -24.47 -15.37
N ARG A 79 6.76 -25.74 -15.72
CA ARG A 79 5.88 -26.84 -15.29
C ARG A 79 5.86 -26.98 -13.77
N ILE A 80 7.02 -26.93 -13.11
CA ILE A 80 7.12 -27.02 -11.64
C ILE A 80 6.35 -25.88 -10.97
N TYR A 81 6.52 -24.63 -11.42
CA TYR A 81 5.72 -23.52 -10.92
C TYR A 81 4.22 -23.79 -11.07
N LEU A 82 3.78 -24.15 -12.28
CA LEU A 82 2.37 -24.38 -12.56
C LEU A 82 1.75 -25.49 -11.71
N GLU A 83 2.51 -26.56 -11.42
CA GLU A 83 2.05 -27.75 -10.69
C GLU A 83 2.16 -27.62 -9.16
N GLU A 84 3.22 -26.98 -8.66
CA GLU A 84 3.61 -27.06 -7.24
C GLU A 84 3.44 -25.75 -6.47
N HIS A 85 3.43 -24.58 -7.13
CA HIS A 85 3.31 -23.32 -6.41
C HIS A 85 1.98 -23.27 -5.64
N PRO A 86 1.98 -23.01 -4.33
CA PRO A 86 0.75 -22.97 -3.54
C PRO A 86 -0.13 -21.81 -4.01
N ALA A 87 -1.45 -21.96 -3.84
CA ALA A 87 -2.34 -20.81 -3.96
C ALA A 87 -2.05 -19.78 -2.86
N TYR A 88 -2.29 -18.51 -3.15
CA TYR A 88 -2.21 -17.47 -2.14
C TYR A 88 -3.19 -17.75 -0.99
N ASP A 89 -2.65 -17.84 0.23
CA ASP A 89 -3.40 -17.88 1.49
C ASP A 89 -2.83 -16.84 2.44
N PRO A 90 -3.53 -15.72 2.70
CA PRO A 90 -3.00 -14.60 3.48
C PRO A 90 -2.71 -14.96 4.95
N ARG A 91 -3.23 -16.09 5.45
CA ARG A 91 -2.98 -16.57 6.81
C ARG A 91 -1.53 -17.03 6.98
N VAL A 92 -0.93 -17.57 5.93
CA VAL A 92 0.43 -18.14 5.95
C VAL A 92 1.41 -17.41 5.04
N ALA A 93 0.93 -16.84 3.92
CA ALA A 93 1.73 -16.05 3.00
C ALA A 93 2.39 -14.88 3.74
N LEU A 94 3.72 -14.80 3.66
CA LEU A 94 4.48 -13.73 4.29
C LEU A 94 4.24 -12.43 3.54
N SER A 95 4.11 -11.33 4.29
CA SER A 95 4.19 -9.98 3.71
C SER A 95 5.54 -9.81 3.04
N ARG A 96 5.60 -9.09 1.91
CA ARG A 96 6.88 -8.75 1.29
C ARG A 96 7.77 -8.01 2.28
N ARG A 97 9.06 -8.37 2.28
CA ARG A 97 10.07 -7.82 3.20
C ARG A 97 10.28 -6.33 3.00
N GLU A 98 10.11 -5.83 1.78
CA GLU A 98 10.19 -4.41 1.42
C GLU A 98 9.12 -3.54 2.10
N HIS A 99 7.93 -4.09 2.37
CA HIS A 99 6.88 -3.42 3.16
C HIS A 99 7.21 -3.32 4.65
N GLY A 100 8.30 -3.97 5.07
CA GLY A 100 8.87 -3.86 6.39
C GLY A 100 8.18 -4.71 7.45
N ARG A 101 8.83 -4.77 8.62
CA ARG A 101 8.44 -5.68 9.72
C ARG A 101 7.10 -5.31 10.37
N VAL A 102 6.61 -4.08 10.19
CA VAL A 102 5.34 -3.63 10.76
C VAL A 102 4.16 -4.21 9.98
N ALA A 103 4.26 -4.30 8.65
CA ALA A 103 3.23 -4.95 7.82
C ALA A 103 3.07 -6.43 8.21
N GLU A 104 4.18 -7.17 8.32
CA GLU A 104 4.16 -8.58 8.75
C GLU A 104 3.63 -8.77 10.19
N ALA A 105 4.00 -7.87 11.10
CA ALA A 105 3.48 -7.90 12.47
C ALA A 105 1.97 -7.61 12.52
N LEU A 106 1.46 -6.71 11.66
CA LEU A 106 0.03 -6.42 11.57
C LEU A 106 -0.73 -7.58 10.92
N ARG A 107 -0.16 -8.19 9.87
CA ARG A 107 -0.72 -9.37 9.18
C ARG A 107 -1.00 -10.52 10.15
N THR A 108 -0.10 -10.75 11.09
CA THR A 108 -0.22 -11.84 12.08
C THR A 108 -0.87 -11.41 13.39
N TRP A 109 -1.35 -10.17 13.48
CA TRP A 109 -1.92 -9.64 14.72
C TRP A 109 -3.20 -10.38 15.11
N PRO A 110 -3.46 -10.61 16.41
CA PRO A 110 -4.72 -11.19 16.86
C PRO A 110 -5.93 -10.41 16.34
N GLY A 111 -6.82 -11.08 15.61
CA GLY A 111 -8.00 -10.47 15.00
C GLY A 111 -7.75 -9.73 13.69
N ALA A 112 -6.55 -9.84 13.10
CA ALA A 112 -6.29 -9.32 11.77
C ALA A 112 -7.24 -9.93 10.73
N ARG A 113 -7.72 -9.08 9.83
CA ARG A 113 -8.41 -9.45 8.59
C ARG A 113 -7.49 -9.17 7.42
N HIS A 114 -7.67 -9.92 6.33
CA HIS A 114 -6.82 -9.85 5.15
C HIS A 114 -7.69 -9.75 3.92
N SER A 115 -7.29 -8.90 2.98
CA SER A 115 -7.83 -9.03 1.64
C SER A 115 -7.22 -10.25 0.94
N LEU A 116 -7.92 -10.80 -0.04
CA LEU A 116 -7.51 -12.03 -0.73
C LEU A 116 -6.67 -11.79 -1.99
N HIS A 117 -6.16 -10.57 -2.19
CA HIS A 117 -5.34 -10.25 -3.36
C HIS A 117 -3.86 -10.60 -3.10
N PRO A 118 -3.20 -11.39 -3.97
CA PRO A 118 -1.81 -11.81 -3.76
C PRO A 118 -0.81 -10.65 -3.82
N GLU A 119 -0.96 -9.76 -4.81
CA GLU A 119 -0.04 -8.63 -5.04
C GLU A 119 -0.48 -7.40 -4.23
N ALA A 120 -1.60 -6.76 -4.58
CA ALA A 120 -2.17 -5.59 -3.89
C ALA A 120 -2.69 -5.83 -2.46
N GLY A 121 -2.46 -7.00 -1.86
CA GLY A 121 -3.08 -7.42 -0.60
C GLY A 121 -2.78 -6.52 0.60
N VAL A 122 -3.78 -6.30 1.45
CA VAL A 122 -3.67 -5.56 2.72
C VAL A 122 -4.11 -6.41 3.91
N ALA A 123 -3.57 -6.09 5.08
CA ALA A 123 -4.05 -6.58 6.38
C ALA A 123 -4.58 -5.43 7.22
N ALA A 124 -5.65 -5.66 7.98
CA ALA A 124 -6.26 -4.66 8.85
C ALA A 124 -6.67 -5.22 10.22
N VAL A 125 -6.61 -4.38 11.25
CA VAL A 125 -6.99 -4.69 12.64
C VAL A 125 -7.85 -3.54 13.18
N GLY A 126 -9.02 -3.87 13.71
CA GLY A 126 -9.95 -2.91 14.32
C GLY A 126 -11.40 -3.12 13.86
N PRO A 127 -12.35 -2.28 14.32
CA PRO A 127 -13.77 -2.45 14.05
C PRO A 127 -14.15 -2.43 12.56
N LEU A 128 -13.37 -1.75 11.72
CA LEU A 128 -13.61 -1.64 10.27
C LEU A 128 -12.72 -2.57 9.44
N ALA A 129 -11.95 -3.47 10.07
CA ALA A 129 -11.01 -4.34 9.36
C ALA A 129 -11.71 -5.24 8.32
N GLU A 130 -12.89 -5.77 8.66
CA GLU A 130 -13.70 -6.58 7.74
C GLU A 130 -14.18 -5.76 6.53
N VAL A 131 -14.66 -4.54 6.76
CA VAL A 131 -15.10 -3.63 5.69
C VAL A 131 -13.95 -3.28 4.76
N LEU A 132 -12.78 -2.90 5.29
CA LEU A 132 -11.62 -2.52 4.50
C LEU A 132 -11.14 -3.67 3.60
N THR A 133 -11.11 -4.88 4.13
CA THR A 133 -10.49 -6.05 3.47
C THR A 133 -11.45 -6.86 2.62
N ALA A 134 -12.75 -6.62 2.71
CA ALA A 134 -13.78 -7.35 1.96
C ALA A 134 -13.56 -7.26 0.45
N SER A 135 -13.87 -8.34 -0.28
CA SER A 135 -14.05 -8.35 -1.74
C SER A 135 -13.05 -7.48 -2.51
N HIS A 136 -11.75 -7.73 -2.32
CA HIS A 136 -10.69 -7.07 -3.08
C HIS A 136 -10.71 -7.59 -4.52
N PRO A 137 -11.04 -6.76 -5.54
CA PRO A 137 -11.03 -7.18 -6.93
C PRO A 137 -9.69 -7.77 -7.35
N TYR A 138 -9.71 -8.78 -8.22
CA TYR A 138 -8.49 -9.32 -8.83
C TYR A 138 -7.96 -8.43 -9.94
N ASP A 139 -8.84 -7.92 -10.80
CA ASP A 139 -8.46 -6.97 -11.83
C ASP A 139 -8.66 -5.53 -11.31
N ASP A 140 -7.83 -4.60 -11.78
CA ASP A 140 -7.78 -3.21 -11.30
C ASP A 140 -7.70 -3.13 -9.76
N ALA A 141 -6.74 -3.84 -9.16
CA ALA A 141 -6.63 -4.07 -7.71
C ALA A 141 -6.28 -2.81 -6.91
N TYR A 142 -5.94 -1.71 -7.59
CA TYR A 142 -5.79 -0.38 -6.98
C TYR A 142 -6.97 0.55 -7.29
N GLY A 143 -7.94 0.13 -8.11
CA GLY A 143 -9.08 0.94 -8.55
C GLY A 143 -10.26 1.03 -7.59
N ALA A 144 -11.46 1.16 -8.15
CA ALA A 144 -12.70 1.29 -7.39
C ALA A 144 -13.07 -0.01 -6.64
N GLY A 145 -13.71 0.12 -5.48
CA GLY A 145 -14.14 -1.05 -4.69
C GLY A 145 -13.00 -1.82 -4.01
N THR A 146 -11.78 -1.30 -4.04
CA THR A 146 -10.59 -1.87 -3.38
C THR A 146 -10.46 -1.38 -1.93
N PRO A 147 -9.60 -1.98 -1.10
CA PRO A 147 -9.27 -1.42 0.22
C PRO A 147 -8.76 0.02 0.16
N TYR A 148 -8.08 0.40 -0.93
CA TYR A 148 -7.57 1.74 -1.16
C TYR A 148 -8.68 2.76 -1.46
N ALA A 149 -9.73 2.37 -2.19
CA ALA A 149 -10.92 3.20 -2.32
C ALA A 149 -11.63 3.38 -0.96
N ARG A 150 -11.75 2.29 -0.19
CA ARG A 150 -12.48 2.33 1.10
C ARG A 150 -11.80 3.20 2.16
N ILE A 151 -10.47 3.20 2.26
CA ILE A 151 -9.81 4.10 3.21
C ILE A 151 -10.05 5.57 2.85
N VAL A 152 -10.14 5.92 1.57
CA VAL A 152 -10.49 7.27 1.10
C VAL A 152 -11.95 7.62 1.42
N GLU A 153 -12.88 6.70 1.16
CA GLU A 153 -14.30 6.84 1.46
C GLU A 153 -14.56 7.05 2.95
N LEU A 154 -13.83 6.33 3.80
CA LEU A 154 -13.90 6.40 5.26
C LEU A 154 -13.18 7.63 5.87
N GLY A 155 -12.58 8.50 5.06
CA GLY A 155 -11.82 9.65 5.56
C GLY A 155 -10.60 9.24 6.38
N GLY A 156 -9.95 8.14 5.98
CA GLY A 156 -8.77 7.62 6.65
C GLY A 156 -7.52 8.46 6.43
N GLN A 157 -6.44 8.03 7.07
CA GLN A 157 -5.13 8.71 7.02
C GLN A 157 -4.04 7.76 6.54
N VAL A 158 -3.00 8.29 5.89
CA VAL A 158 -1.79 7.51 5.56
C VAL A 158 -0.64 7.98 6.44
N ALA A 159 -0.15 7.11 7.30
CA ALA A 159 0.95 7.35 8.23
C ALA A 159 2.25 6.73 7.70
N VAL A 160 3.21 7.58 7.31
CA VAL A 160 4.54 7.19 6.85
C VAL A 160 5.53 7.42 7.98
N LEU A 161 6.03 6.36 8.61
CA LEU A 161 6.88 6.43 9.80
C LEU A 161 8.34 6.16 9.45
N GLY A 162 9.11 7.22 9.21
CA GLY A 162 10.53 7.15 8.84
C GLY A 162 10.82 6.49 7.50
N ALA A 163 9.78 6.03 6.79
CA ALA A 163 9.88 5.52 5.43
C ALA A 163 9.97 6.67 4.42
N PRO A 164 10.63 6.45 3.27
CA PRO A 164 10.60 7.39 2.14
C PRO A 164 9.18 7.70 1.67
N LEU A 165 8.96 8.87 1.07
CA LEU A 165 7.66 9.27 0.54
C LEU A 165 7.24 8.44 -0.69
N GLU A 166 8.20 7.87 -1.43
CA GLU A 166 7.95 6.90 -2.51
C GLU A 166 7.20 5.63 -2.04
N THR A 167 7.11 5.39 -0.73
CA THR A 167 6.38 4.23 -0.18
C THR A 167 4.87 4.43 -0.06
N VAL A 168 4.33 5.59 -0.45
CA VAL A 168 2.91 5.93 -0.28
C VAL A 168 2.06 5.22 -1.35
N THR A 169 1.72 3.96 -1.10
CA THR A 169 0.96 3.08 -2.02
C THR A 169 -0.39 3.68 -2.45
N LEU A 170 -0.98 4.58 -1.66
CA LEU A 170 -2.25 5.24 -2.02
C LEU A 170 -2.12 6.13 -3.28
N VAL A 171 -0.91 6.46 -3.73
CA VAL A 171 -0.70 7.12 -5.04
C VAL A 171 -1.13 6.21 -6.19
N HIS A 172 -0.94 4.88 -6.11
CA HIS A 172 -1.43 3.96 -7.14
C HIS A 172 -2.95 3.93 -7.24
N HIS A 173 -3.66 4.17 -6.13
CA HIS A 173 -5.12 4.35 -6.19
C HIS A 173 -5.49 5.59 -7.00
N ALA A 174 -4.76 6.70 -6.83
CA ALA A 174 -4.93 7.88 -7.66
C ALA A 174 -4.63 7.60 -9.14
N GLU A 175 -3.55 6.86 -9.43
CA GLU A 175 -3.24 6.42 -10.79
C GLU A 175 -4.37 5.62 -11.41
N ALA A 176 -4.94 4.67 -10.67
CA ALA A 176 -6.01 3.80 -11.15
C ALA A 176 -7.28 4.57 -11.47
N ILE A 177 -7.67 5.56 -10.65
CA ILE A 177 -8.94 6.29 -10.81
C ILE A 177 -8.83 7.55 -11.67
N ALA A 178 -7.63 8.08 -11.95
CA ALA A 178 -7.48 9.29 -12.77
C ALA A 178 -8.11 9.12 -14.16
N GLU A 179 -8.86 10.10 -14.65
CA GLU A 179 -9.55 10.03 -15.94
C GLU A 179 -8.60 10.37 -17.12
N VAL A 180 -7.60 9.52 -17.31
CA VAL A 180 -6.60 9.65 -18.37
C VAL A 180 -6.57 8.38 -19.23
N SER A 181 -6.69 8.55 -20.54
CA SER A 181 -6.61 7.47 -21.52
C SER A 181 -5.18 7.01 -21.75
N GLY A 182 -4.95 5.72 -22.01
CA GLY A 182 -3.63 5.22 -22.42
C GLY A 182 -2.66 4.97 -21.26
N LYS A 183 -3.19 4.70 -20.06
CA LYS A 183 -2.39 4.22 -18.93
C LYS A 183 -1.62 2.96 -19.31
N ARG A 184 -0.38 2.84 -18.83
CA ARG A 184 0.38 1.59 -18.89
C ARG A 184 -0.36 0.52 -18.08
N ARG A 185 -0.42 -0.69 -18.61
CA ARG A 185 -1.09 -1.83 -17.99
C ARG A 185 -0.20 -3.05 -18.09
N VAL A 186 -0.31 -3.91 -17.09
CA VAL A 186 0.39 -5.18 -17.01
C VAL A 186 -0.60 -6.33 -16.99
N SER A 187 -0.10 -7.53 -17.29
CA SER A 187 -0.84 -8.77 -17.07
C SER A 187 0.12 -9.81 -16.52
N TYR A 188 -0.28 -10.44 -15.42
CA TYR A 188 0.55 -11.40 -14.69
C TYR A 188 -0.30 -12.55 -14.18
N GLY A 189 0.35 -13.68 -13.89
CA GLY A 189 -0.31 -14.90 -13.41
C GLY A 189 -0.09 -15.13 -11.92
N SER A 190 -1.11 -15.58 -11.20
CA SER A 190 -0.93 -16.06 -9.82
C SER A 190 -1.89 -17.19 -9.46
N PRO A 191 -1.45 -18.17 -8.64
CA PRO A 191 -2.31 -19.24 -8.18
C PRO A 191 -3.24 -18.74 -7.05
N VAL A 192 -4.55 -18.93 -7.22
CA VAL A 192 -5.58 -18.56 -6.25
C VAL A 192 -6.55 -19.71 -6.00
N ILE A 193 -7.34 -19.62 -4.93
CA ILE A 193 -8.44 -20.55 -4.67
C ILE A 193 -9.75 -19.96 -5.18
N GLU A 194 -10.35 -20.59 -6.18
CA GLU A 194 -11.70 -20.29 -6.66
C GLU A 194 -12.55 -21.56 -6.61
N GLY A 195 -13.77 -21.48 -6.05
CA GLY A 195 -14.64 -22.64 -5.91
C GLY A 195 -14.09 -23.78 -5.03
N GLY A 196 -13.03 -23.52 -4.24
CA GLY A 196 -12.32 -24.53 -3.44
C GLY A 196 -11.18 -25.23 -4.17
N GLU A 197 -10.90 -24.86 -5.42
CA GLU A 197 -9.83 -25.43 -6.24
C GLU A 197 -8.71 -24.41 -6.48
N ARG A 198 -7.47 -24.89 -6.58
CA ARG A 198 -6.33 -24.06 -7.01
C ARG A 198 -6.41 -23.85 -8.51
N ILE A 199 -6.48 -22.61 -8.94
CA ILE A 199 -6.40 -22.22 -10.34
C ILE A 199 -5.29 -21.20 -10.56
N TRP A 200 -4.71 -21.20 -11.76
CA TRP A 200 -3.87 -20.11 -12.22
C TRP A 200 -4.76 -19.06 -12.86
N ARG A 201 -4.83 -17.88 -12.24
CA ARG A 201 -5.59 -16.75 -12.74
C ARG A 201 -4.63 -15.75 -13.39
N THR A 202 -5.04 -15.18 -14.52
CA THR A 202 -4.40 -14.00 -15.10
C THR A 202 -5.10 -12.75 -14.57
N PHE A 203 -4.30 -11.79 -14.12
CA PHE A 203 -4.72 -10.51 -13.56
C PHE A 203 -4.38 -9.41 -14.58
N SER A 204 -5.20 -8.36 -14.65
CA SER A 204 -4.85 -7.13 -15.37
C SER A 204 -4.98 -5.91 -14.47
N ASP A 205 -3.91 -5.12 -14.42
CA ASP A 205 -3.87 -3.90 -13.61
C ASP A 205 -3.08 -2.79 -14.31
N ILE A 206 -3.11 -1.59 -13.74
CA ILE A 206 -2.14 -0.54 -14.05
C ILE A 206 -0.72 -1.01 -13.72
N ASP A 207 0.26 -0.48 -14.44
CA ASP A 207 1.66 -0.71 -14.13
C ASP A 207 2.07 0.08 -12.88
N THR A 208 2.20 -0.59 -11.74
CA THR A 208 2.65 0.04 -10.48
C THR A 208 4.16 0.01 -10.30
N ALA A 209 4.87 -0.82 -11.07
CA ALA A 209 6.32 -0.97 -11.00
C ALA A 209 7.03 0.17 -11.72
N ASP A 210 6.66 0.41 -12.99
CA ASP A 210 7.21 1.48 -13.82
C ASP A 210 6.29 2.72 -13.88
N GLY A 211 5.16 2.67 -13.18
CA GLY A 211 4.15 3.72 -13.08
C GLY A 211 3.13 3.71 -14.22
N ALA A 212 1.89 4.11 -13.92
CA ALA A 212 0.77 4.01 -14.86
C ALA A 212 0.85 5.03 -16.01
N PHE A 213 1.74 6.02 -15.90
CA PHE A 213 1.95 7.10 -16.85
C PHE A 213 3.44 7.24 -17.20
N PRO A 214 3.79 7.87 -18.33
CA PRO A 214 5.19 8.16 -18.64
C PRO A 214 5.71 9.37 -17.85
N TYR A 215 5.84 9.20 -16.54
CA TYR A 215 6.31 10.23 -15.60
C TYR A 215 7.69 10.77 -15.97
N GLU A 216 8.55 9.95 -16.58
CA GLU A 216 9.89 10.33 -17.01
C GLU A 216 9.87 11.52 -17.98
N ARG A 217 8.77 11.74 -18.71
CA ARG A 217 8.61 12.89 -19.63
C ARG A 217 8.53 14.23 -18.90
N ILE A 218 8.13 14.23 -17.63
CA ILE A 218 7.89 15.43 -16.83
C ILE A 218 8.89 15.54 -15.69
N LEU A 219 9.19 14.40 -15.04
CA LEU A 219 9.98 14.34 -13.82
C LEU A 219 11.44 13.90 -14.07
N GLY A 220 11.77 13.42 -15.27
CA GLY A 220 13.08 12.81 -15.54
C GLY A 220 13.29 11.59 -14.65
N ASP A 221 14.38 11.61 -13.87
CA ASP A 221 14.76 10.51 -12.96
C ASP A 221 14.16 10.65 -11.54
N GLU A 222 13.35 11.68 -11.26
CA GLU A 222 12.71 11.83 -9.94
C GLU A 222 11.57 10.82 -9.77
N ASP A 223 11.53 10.15 -8.60
CA ASP A 223 10.46 9.22 -8.24
C ASP A 223 9.10 9.94 -8.18
N TYR A 224 8.13 9.43 -8.93
CA TYR A 224 6.83 10.08 -9.10
C TYR A 224 5.97 10.02 -7.84
N ILE A 225 6.05 8.95 -7.04
CA ILE A 225 5.30 8.81 -5.80
C ILE A 225 5.82 9.81 -4.77
N GLU A 226 7.15 9.88 -4.62
CA GLU A 226 7.78 10.88 -3.75
C GLU A 226 7.43 12.29 -4.19
N TYR A 227 7.54 12.61 -5.49
CA TYR A 227 7.19 13.93 -6.01
C TYR A 227 5.74 14.30 -5.68
N VAL A 228 4.79 13.41 -5.98
CA VAL A 228 3.36 13.64 -5.72
C VAL A 228 3.10 13.81 -4.23
N ALA A 229 3.62 12.94 -3.37
CA ALA A 229 3.46 13.02 -1.93
C ALA A 229 4.10 14.30 -1.35
N ARG A 230 5.29 14.69 -1.83
CA ARG A 230 5.97 15.95 -1.43
C ARG A 230 5.14 17.17 -1.83
N SER A 231 4.58 17.17 -3.05
CA SER A 231 3.73 18.25 -3.53
C SER A 231 2.40 18.34 -2.74
N ALA A 232 1.84 17.20 -2.33
CA ALA A 232 0.65 17.15 -1.49
C ALA A 232 0.92 17.70 -0.09
N LEU A 233 2.09 17.43 0.51
CA LEU A 233 2.53 18.07 1.77
C LEU A 233 2.61 19.59 1.62
N ALA A 234 3.22 20.08 0.54
CA ALA A 234 3.34 21.51 0.27
C ALA A 234 1.97 22.18 0.07
N ALA A 235 1.00 21.46 -0.48
CA ALA A 235 -0.39 21.90 -0.65
C ALA A 235 -1.25 21.76 0.63
N GLY A 236 -0.66 21.36 1.76
CA GLY A 236 -1.37 21.23 3.04
C GLY A 236 -2.26 19.99 3.15
N ARG A 237 -2.07 18.98 2.30
CA ARG A 237 -2.81 17.69 2.33
C ARG A 237 -2.20 16.65 3.28
N GLY A 238 -1.21 17.07 4.06
CA GLY A 238 -0.62 16.26 5.12
C GLY A 238 0.21 17.12 6.07
N ARG A 239 0.77 16.47 7.09
CA ARG A 239 1.63 17.07 8.10
C ARG A 239 2.89 16.24 8.27
N SER A 240 3.95 16.90 8.69
CA SER A 240 5.23 16.27 9.02
C SER A 240 5.62 16.59 10.46
N GLY A 241 6.26 15.65 11.14
CA GLY A 241 6.71 15.84 12.52
C GLY A 241 7.64 14.74 13.00
N PRO A 242 8.24 14.88 14.19
CA PRO A 242 9.12 13.85 14.74
C PRO A 242 8.33 12.59 15.11
N VAL A 243 8.98 11.43 14.97
CA VAL A 243 8.51 10.13 15.50
C VAL A 243 9.72 9.31 15.98
N GLY A 244 9.85 9.10 17.29
CA GLY A 244 11.08 8.49 17.81
C GLY A 244 12.31 9.32 17.43
N GLU A 245 13.28 8.72 16.72
CA GLU A 245 14.45 9.43 16.17
C GLU A 245 14.29 9.89 14.71
N GLY A 246 13.16 9.58 14.08
CA GLY A 246 12.90 9.86 12.67
C GLY A 246 11.86 10.95 12.44
N THR A 247 11.48 11.09 11.17
CA THR A 247 10.39 11.96 10.71
C THR A 247 9.22 11.09 10.28
N ALA A 248 8.01 11.49 10.67
CA ALA A 248 6.77 10.94 10.14
C ALA A 248 6.06 11.95 9.27
N HIS A 249 5.30 11.41 8.32
CA HIS A 249 4.31 12.13 7.53
C HIS A 249 2.93 11.52 7.76
N LEU A 250 1.91 12.36 7.84
CA LEU A 250 0.52 11.94 8.00
C LEU A 250 -0.34 12.69 6.99
N PHE A 251 -0.86 11.94 6.02
CA PHE A 251 -1.71 12.46 4.96
C PHE A 251 -3.19 12.23 5.28
N ASP A 252 -4.03 13.17 4.90
CA ASP A 252 -5.46 12.91 4.71
C ASP A 252 -5.63 12.10 3.43
N ALA A 253 -6.21 10.89 3.50
CA ALA A 253 -6.24 9.96 2.37
C ALA A 253 -6.96 10.58 1.16
N ARG A 254 -8.12 11.21 1.41
CA ARG A 254 -8.91 11.88 0.37
C ARG A 254 -8.15 13.05 -0.24
N GLY A 255 -7.61 13.93 0.58
CA GLY A 255 -6.87 15.10 0.13
C GLY A 255 -5.60 14.75 -0.64
N LEU A 256 -4.91 13.68 -0.27
CA LEU A 256 -3.78 13.14 -1.03
C LEU A 256 -4.21 12.64 -2.40
N VAL A 257 -5.27 11.81 -2.45
CA VAL A 257 -5.76 11.22 -3.71
C VAL A 257 -6.32 12.28 -4.66
N GLU A 258 -7.13 13.20 -4.17
CA GLU A 258 -7.64 14.34 -4.96
C GLU A 258 -6.50 15.17 -5.56
N HIS A 259 -5.45 15.42 -4.77
CA HIS A 259 -4.28 16.17 -5.22
C HIS A 259 -3.50 15.41 -6.31
N ALA A 260 -3.27 14.12 -6.09
CA ALA A 260 -2.57 13.23 -7.01
C ALA A 260 -3.32 13.08 -8.34
N VAL A 261 -4.61 12.75 -8.29
CA VAL A 261 -5.49 12.63 -9.47
C VAL A 261 -5.47 13.94 -10.27
N GLY A 262 -5.73 15.07 -9.61
CA GLY A 262 -5.75 16.36 -10.30
C GLY A 262 -4.40 16.71 -10.92
N TRP A 263 -3.28 16.32 -10.30
CA TRP A 263 -1.96 16.51 -10.90
C TRP A 263 -1.78 15.62 -12.14
N MET A 264 -2.12 14.33 -12.07
CA MET A 264 -1.99 13.41 -13.20
C MET A 264 -2.87 13.85 -14.38
N GLU A 265 -4.13 14.19 -14.15
CA GLU A 265 -5.07 14.61 -15.19
C GLU A 265 -4.65 15.90 -15.89
N ARG A 266 -4.07 16.87 -15.15
CA ARG A 266 -3.56 18.11 -15.76
C ARG A 266 -2.32 17.88 -16.63
N ASN A 267 -1.50 16.89 -16.29
CA ASN A 267 -0.20 16.66 -16.91
C ASN A 267 -0.24 15.61 -18.03
N PHE A 268 -1.23 14.72 -18.02
CA PHE A 268 -1.37 13.62 -18.99
C PHE A 268 -2.70 13.64 -19.74
N ALA A 269 -3.42 14.77 -19.75
CA ALA A 269 -4.71 14.93 -20.42
C ALA A 269 -4.72 14.38 -21.86
N SER A 270 -5.89 13.84 -22.26
CA SER A 270 -6.08 13.02 -23.46
C SER A 270 -5.64 13.73 -24.76
N GLY A 271 -4.43 13.42 -25.21
CA GLY A 271 -3.85 13.93 -26.46
C GLY A 271 -2.38 13.53 -26.65
N ASP A 272 -1.61 13.48 -25.55
CA ASP A 272 -0.14 13.36 -25.62
C ASP A 272 0.41 11.93 -25.54
N LEU A 273 -0.45 10.93 -25.34
CA LEU A 273 -0.05 9.51 -25.30
C LEU A 273 -0.18 8.80 -26.66
N LYS A 274 -0.79 9.44 -27.67
CA LYS A 274 -0.97 8.87 -29.02
C LYS A 274 0.25 9.03 -29.95
N ASN A 275 1.30 9.74 -29.54
CA ASN A 275 2.54 9.85 -30.30
C ASN A 275 3.54 8.74 -29.91
N LEU A 276 3.12 7.49 -30.08
CA LEU A 276 3.99 6.31 -30.00
C LEU A 276 3.86 5.55 -31.32
N GLY A 277 4.54 6.09 -32.33
CA GLY A 277 4.93 5.41 -33.56
C GLY A 277 6.44 5.53 -33.71
#